data_AF-A0A9P8I1X0-F1
#
_entry.id   AF-A0A9P8I1X0-F1
#
_cell.length_a   1.000
_cell.length_b   1.000
_cell.length_c   1.000
_cell.angle_alpha   90.00
_cell.angle_beta   90.00
_cell.angle_gamma   90.00
#
_symmetry.space_group_name_H-M   'P 1'
#
loop_
_entity.id
_entity.type
_entity.pdbx_description
1 polymer ?
#
loop_
_entity_poly.entity_id
_entity_poly.type
_entity_poly.pdbx_seq_one_letter_code
_entity_poly.pdbx_strand_id
1 'polypeptide(L)'
;MQRRNVRIFELVCRYIVDFMLFASKAALRDKHPDIFPEGHSSDESACASTMTTTATTTTTTTPPADKPTTAATILPELDIEITVTDANGKEKICVKGRADWGYGCGSGRRRASTFFIAVKAATRERFSRAESELLAYLAIVREQRRRAGKADCAVQGFFTDGNQYRFMSIGDDGVVMESDVYFIVRPDHTKTIFNFVATILESAVRNL
;
A
#
# COMPACT_ATOMS: atom_id res chain seq x y z
N MET A 1 -11.73 -31.25 -13.05
CA MET A 1 -11.63 -30.07 -13.95
C MET A 1 -11.88 -28.73 -13.24
N GLN A 2 -12.83 -28.61 -12.31
CA GLN A 2 -13.24 -27.33 -11.71
C GLN A 2 -12.14 -26.53 -10.97
N ARG A 3 -11.18 -27.18 -10.30
CA ARG A 3 -10.09 -26.48 -9.58
C ARG A 3 -9.05 -25.79 -10.50
N ARG A 4 -8.89 -26.23 -11.76
CA ARG A 4 -7.93 -25.62 -12.69
C ARG A 4 -8.41 -24.26 -13.19
N ASN A 5 -9.71 -24.14 -13.51
CA ASN A 5 -10.28 -22.91 -14.05
C ASN A 5 -10.26 -21.77 -13.01
N VAL A 6 -10.52 -22.09 -11.74
CA VAL A 6 -10.49 -21.10 -10.63
C VAL A 6 -9.12 -20.42 -10.53
N ARG A 7 -8.02 -21.19 -10.67
CA ARG A 7 -6.66 -20.63 -10.60
C ARG A 7 -6.32 -19.72 -11.79
N ILE A 8 -6.87 -19.98 -12.97
CA ILE A 8 -6.62 -19.15 -14.16
C ILE A 8 -7.31 -17.79 -13.99
N PHE A 9 -8.57 -17.77 -13.57
CA PHE A 9 -9.29 -16.51 -13.34
C PHE A 9 -8.64 -15.65 -12.26
N GLU A 10 -8.22 -16.26 -11.15
CA GLU A 10 -7.48 -15.57 -10.10
C GLU A 10 -6.17 -14.98 -10.64
N LEU A 11 -5.38 -15.74 -11.40
CA LEU A 11 -4.14 -15.25 -12.01
C LEU A 11 -4.38 -14.05 -12.94
N VAL A 12 -5.42 -14.11 -13.77
CA VAL A 12 -5.79 -13.01 -14.68
C VAL A 12 -6.21 -11.77 -13.89
N CYS A 13 -7.04 -11.92 -12.86
CA CYS A 13 -7.41 -10.81 -11.98
C CYS A 13 -6.17 -10.17 -11.35
N ARG A 14 -5.24 -10.98 -10.83
CA ARG A 14 -4.01 -10.47 -10.21
C ARG A 14 -3.14 -9.74 -11.22
N TYR A 15 -2.99 -10.27 -12.43
CA TYR A 15 -2.24 -9.63 -13.51
C TYR A 15 -2.84 -8.26 -13.89
N ILE A 16 -4.17 -8.15 -13.98
CA ILE A 16 -4.84 -6.88 -14.26
C ILE A 16 -4.58 -5.87 -13.14
N VAL A 17 -4.67 -6.29 -11.88
CA VAL A 17 -4.40 -5.43 -10.73
C VAL A 17 -2.95 -4.97 -10.69
N ASP A 18 -1.99 -5.87 -10.92
CA ASP A 18 -0.58 -5.53 -11.05
C ASP A 18 -0.39 -4.45 -12.12
N PHE A 19 -0.90 -4.71 -13.34
CA PHE A 19 -0.81 -3.75 -14.43
C PHE A 19 -1.37 -2.37 -14.04
N MET A 20 -2.56 -2.32 -13.43
CA MET A 20 -3.20 -1.08 -13.01
C MET A 20 -2.38 -0.33 -11.96
N LEU A 21 -1.88 -1.02 -10.94
CA LEU A 21 -1.09 -0.41 -9.86
C LEU A 21 0.24 0.14 -10.40
N PHE A 22 0.97 -0.65 -11.19
CA PHE A 22 2.26 -0.23 -11.75
C PHE A 22 2.12 0.88 -12.78
N ALA A 23 1.13 0.80 -13.68
CA ALA A 23 0.86 1.86 -14.66
C ALA A 23 0.44 3.17 -13.96
N SER A 24 -0.38 3.09 -12.92
CA SER A 24 -0.79 4.26 -12.14
C SER A 24 0.39 4.89 -11.40
N LYS A 25 1.25 4.07 -10.78
CA LYS A 25 2.48 4.54 -10.14
C LYS A 25 3.41 5.23 -11.15
N ALA A 26 3.59 4.65 -12.34
CA ALA A 26 4.40 5.24 -13.40
C ALA A 26 3.85 6.61 -13.84
N ALA A 27 2.54 6.71 -14.06
CA ALA A 27 1.89 7.98 -14.41
C ALA A 27 1.98 9.04 -13.30
N LEU A 28 2.04 8.63 -12.03
CA LEU A 28 2.25 9.55 -10.90
C LEU A 28 3.70 10.02 -10.79
N ARG A 29 4.68 9.17 -11.12
CA ARG A 29 6.09 9.56 -11.16
C ARG A 29 6.33 10.68 -12.16
N ASP A 30 5.70 10.62 -13.33
CA ASP A 30 5.84 11.65 -14.35
C ASP A 30 5.23 13.00 -13.91
N LYS A 31 4.26 12.98 -13.00
CA LYS A 31 3.61 14.17 -12.43
C LYS A 31 4.33 14.74 -11.20
N HIS A 32 4.94 13.87 -10.38
CA HIS A 32 5.51 14.18 -9.07
C HIS A 32 6.91 13.57 -8.92
N PRO A 33 7.92 14.03 -9.68
CA PRO A 33 9.24 13.42 -9.74
C PRO A 33 10.02 13.48 -8.42
N ASP A 34 9.69 14.44 -7.56
CA ASP A 34 10.23 14.64 -6.22
C ASP A 34 9.85 13.54 -5.22
N ILE A 35 8.69 12.90 -5.43
CA ILE A 35 8.16 11.85 -4.56
C ILE A 35 8.62 10.45 -5.03
N PHE A 36 8.98 10.35 -6.30
CA PHE A 36 9.45 9.12 -6.94
C PHE A 36 10.83 9.34 -7.56
N PRO A 37 11.87 9.57 -6.75
CA PRO A 37 13.21 9.78 -7.27
C PRO A 37 13.64 8.57 -8.11
N GLU A 38 14.31 8.82 -9.24
CA GLU A 38 14.92 7.76 -10.01
C GLU A 38 15.90 7.03 -9.11
N GLY A 39 15.67 5.74 -8.88
CA GLY A 39 16.61 4.91 -8.15
C GLY A 39 17.91 4.86 -8.93
N HIS A 40 18.92 5.63 -8.50
CA HIS A 40 20.29 5.25 -8.76
C HIS A 40 20.51 3.92 -8.03
N SER A 41 20.69 2.86 -8.80
CA SER A 41 21.03 1.53 -8.29
C SER A 41 22.40 1.59 -7.63
N SER A 42 22.45 1.97 -6.35
CA SER A 42 23.64 1.82 -5.53
C SER A 42 23.51 0.54 -4.72
N ASP A 43 23.71 -0.60 -5.39
CA ASP A 43 24.12 -1.84 -4.76
C ASP A 43 25.25 -2.43 -5.60
N GLU A 44 26.50 -2.05 -5.28
CA GLU A 44 27.63 -2.97 -5.44
C GLU A 44 28.82 -2.59 -4.54
N SER A 45 29.16 -3.55 -3.67
CA SER A 45 30.51 -3.84 -3.16
C SER A 45 31.13 -2.95 -2.08
N ALA A 46 30.92 -3.35 -0.82
CA ALA A 46 31.86 -3.11 0.26
C ALA A 46 32.62 -4.41 0.57
N CYS A 47 33.83 -4.55 0.00
CA CYS A 47 34.89 -5.37 0.58
C CYS A 47 35.93 -4.45 1.19
N ALA A 48 36.26 -4.73 2.45
CA ALA A 48 37.09 -3.92 3.32
C ALA A 48 38.55 -3.75 2.85
N SER A 49 39.16 -2.62 3.19
CA SER A 49 40.50 -2.61 3.80
C SER A 49 40.78 -1.31 4.56
N THR A 50 41.33 -1.51 5.75
CA THR A 50 41.84 -0.58 6.76
C THR A 50 42.98 0.30 6.27
N MET A 51 43.05 1.57 6.72
CA MET A 51 44.28 2.21 7.25
C MET A 51 43.98 3.55 7.95
N THR A 52 44.88 3.89 8.86
CA THR A 52 44.75 4.77 10.03
C THR A 52 45.18 6.23 9.76
N THR A 53 44.67 7.14 10.61
CA THR A 53 45.33 8.30 11.25
C THR A 53 45.02 9.74 10.78
N THR A 54 44.70 10.54 11.81
CA THR A 54 45.04 11.96 12.08
C THR A 54 43.90 12.97 11.98
N ALA A 55 43.61 13.56 13.13
CA ALA A 55 42.62 14.61 13.35
C ALA A 55 43.04 15.94 12.70
N THR A 56 42.08 16.66 12.14
CA THR A 56 42.14 18.11 11.95
C THR A 56 40.73 18.66 12.13
N THR A 57 40.53 19.39 13.22
CA THR A 57 39.27 20.05 13.55
C THR A 57 39.10 21.26 12.64
N THR A 58 38.25 21.13 11.62
CA THR A 58 37.76 22.27 10.84
C THR A 58 36.24 22.30 10.98
N THR A 59 35.73 23.27 11.72
CA THR A 59 34.29 23.56 11.85
C THR A 59 33.76 24.02 10.50
N THR A 60 33.39 23.05 9.66
CA THR A 60 32.66 23.25 8.42
C THR A 60 31.18 23.15 8.75
N THR A 61 30.45 24.24 8.54
CA THR A 61 29.00 24.30 8.72
C THR A 61 28.35 23.42 7.65
N THR A 62 28.09 22.16 8.00
CA THR A 62 27.37 21.21 7.17
C THR A 62 25.96 21.77 6.88
N PRO A 63 25.52 21.90 5.62
CA PRO A 63 24.12 22.17 5.33
C PRO A 63 23.27 21.06 5.97
N PRO A 64 22.04 21.37 6.44
CA PRO A 64 21.18 20.37 7.05
C PRO A 64 21.02 19.21 6.08
N ALA A 65 21.40 18.01 6.52
CA ALA A 65 21.26 16.80 5.73
C ALA A 65 19.81 16.69 5.27
N ASP A 66 19.61 16.68 3.94
CA ASP A 66 18.30 16.44 3.33
C ASP A 66 17.72 15.17 3.95
N LYS A 67 16.55 15.30 4.58
CA LYS A 67 15.84 14.13 5.09
C LYS A 67 15.63 13.19 3.90
N PRO A 68 16.05 11.92 3.96
CA PRO A 68 15.82 11.00 2.87
C PRO A 68 14.31 10.89 2.63
N THR A 69 13.87 11.42 1.49
CA THR A 69 12.50 11.28 1.01
C THR A 69 12.23 9.80 0.88
N THR A 70 11.40 9.28 1.77
CA THR A 70 11.06 7.86 1.75
C THR A 70 10.14 7.65 0.55
N ALA A 71 10.61 6.94 -0.47
CA ALA A 71 9.83 6.72 -1.70
C ALA A 71 8.64 5.80 -1.43
N ALA A 72 7.50 6.11 -2.05
CA ALA A 72 6.31 5.27 -1.98
C ALA A 72 6.47 3.99 -2.83
N THR A 73 6.05 2.86 -2.29
CA THR A 73 6.23 1.55 -2.92
C THR A 73 4.97 0.69 -2.87
N ILE A 74 4.82 -0.15 -3.90
CA ILE A 74 3.79 -1.20 -3.96
C ILE A 74 4.42 -2.46 -3.38
N LEU A 75 3.81 -3.04 -2.36
CA LEU A 75 4.24 -4.29 -1.76
C LEU A 75 3.23 -5.39 -2.06
N PRO A 76 3.59 -6.41 -2.86
CA PRO A 76 2.76 -7.60 -3.00
C PRO A 76 2.75 -8.40 -1.69
N GLU A 77 1.65 -9.10 -1.43
CA GLU A 77 1.50 -10.04 -0.31
C GLU A 77 1.79 -9.38 1.05
N LEU A 78 1.14 -8.24 1.32
CA LEU A 78 1.33 -7.48 2.55
C LEU A 78 0.68 -8.21 3.72
N ASP A 79 1.51 -8.77 4.60
CA ASP A 79 1.07 -9.29 5.90
C ASP A 79 0.66 -8.13 6.82
N ILE A 80 -0.55 -8.22 7.38
CA ILE A 80 -1.17 -7.22 8.25
C ILE A 80 -1.55 -7.91 9.56
N GLU A 81 -1.21 -7.30 10.69
CA GLU A 81 -1.47 -7.87 12.02
C GLU A 81 -1.78 -6.77 13.04
N ILE A 82 -2.70 -7.03 13.96
CA ILE A 82 -2.85 -6.20 15.15
C ILE A 82 -3.18 -7.03 16.36
N THR A 83 -2.65 -6.60 17.51
CA THR A 83 -3.12 -7.09 18.80
C THR A 83 -4.03 -6.04 19.43
N VAL A 84 -5.26 -6.43 19.72
CA VAL A 84 -6.25 -5.64 20.45
C VAL A 84 -6.54 -6.32 21.78
N THR A 85 -6.88 -5.53 22.79
CA THR A 85 -7.40 -6.10 24.04
C THR A 85 -8.92 -6.24 23.90
N ASP A 86 -9.48 -7.34 24.40
CA ASP A 86 -10.93 -7.53 24.44
C ASP A 86 -11.63 -6.42 25.26
N ALA A 87 -12.96 -6.34 25.12
CA ALA A 87 -13.76 -5.30 25.79
C ALA A 87 -13.60 -5.32 27.32
N ASN A 88 -13.23 -6.46 27.91
CA ASN A 88 -13.05 -6.61 29.35
C ASN A 88 -11.63 -6.29 29.82
N GLY A 89 -10.70 -5.99 28.92
CA GLY A 89 -9.31 -5.71 29.28
C GLY A 89 -8.48 -6.95 29.64
N LYS A 90 -9.03 -8.16 29.50
CA LYS A 90 -8.49 -9.41 30.06
C LYS A 90 -7.70 -10.22 29.04
N GLU A 91 -8.12 -10.21 27.78
CA GLU A 91 -7.51 -11.05 26.75
C GLU A 91 -6.92 -10.21 25.62
N LYS A 92 -5.73 -10.60 25.15
CA LYS A 92 -5.11 -10.05 23.95
C LYS A 92 -5.52 -10.88 22.75
N ILE A 93 -6.35 -10.31 21.88
CA ILE A 93 -6.77 -10.92 20.63
C ILE A 93 -5.81 -10.46 19.53
N CYS A 94 -5.17 -11.41 18.86
CA CYS A 94 -4.35 -11.13 17.69
C CYS A 94 -5.14 -11.42 16.40
N VAL A 95 -5.35 -10.37 15.59
CA VAL A 95 -5.97 -10.46 14.28
C VAL A 95 -4.86 -10.36 13.23
N LYS A 96 -4.78 -11.36 12.34
CA LYS A 96 -3.82 -11.40 11.24
C LYS A 96 -4.53 -11.57 9.91
N GLY A 97 -3.92 -11.06 8.85
CA GLY A 97 -4.39 -11.19 7.49
C GLY A 97 -3.29 -10.91 6.49
N ARG A 98 -3.64 -11.08 5.21
CA ARG A 98 -2.74 -10.76 4.11
C ARG A 98 -3.51 -10.07 2.99
N ALA A 99 -3.16 -8.82 2.74
CA ALA A 99 -3.62 -8.11 1.56
C ALA A 99 -2.81 -8.58 0.34
N ASP A 100 -3.47 -8.68 -0.81
CA ASP A 100 -2.79 -9.11 -2.03
C ASP A 100 -1.76 -8.06 -2.46
N TRP A 101 -2.06 -6.77 -2.22
CA TRP A 101 -1.10 -5.67 -2.29
C TRP A 101 -1.35 -4.66 -1.18
N GLY A 102 -0.29 -3.92 -0.85
CA GLY A 102 -0.41 -2.65 -0.14
C GLY A 102 0.45 -1.57 -0.76
N TYR A 103 0.14 -0.31 -0.45
CA TYR A 103 0.92 0.84 -0.90
C TYR A 103 1.17 1.81 0.25
N GLY A 104 2.42 2.28 0.35
CA GLY A 104 2.87 3.13 1.43
C GLY A 104 4.35 3.48 1.36
N CYS A 105 4.88 4.03 2.43
CA CYS A 105 6.27 4.46 2.53
C CYS A 105 7.14 3.50 3.33
N GLY A 106 8.40 3.37 2.94
CA GLY A 106 9.45 2.73 3.73
C GLY A 106 10.25 1.70 2.95
N SER A 107 11.57 1.76 3.10
CA SER A 107 12.46 0.69 2.68
C SER A 107 12.61 -0.30 3.84
N GLY A 108 11.99 -1.46 3.73
CA GLY A 108 12.26 -2.59 4.62
C GLY A 108 11.49 -2.60 5.94
N ARG A 109 10.82 -3.74 6.17
CA ARG A 109 9.96 -4.12 7.31
C ARG A 109 8.57 -3.47 7.35
N ARG A 110 7.62 -4.25 6.81
CA ARG A 110 6.17 -4.44 7.06
C ARG A 110 5.55 -3.80 8.33
N ARG A 111 5.75 -2.53 8.63
CA ARG A 111 4.97 -1.83 9.65
C ARG A 111 3.69 -1.35 9.01
N ALA A 112 2.55 -1.98 9.30
CA ALA A 112 1.28 -1.62 8.67
C ALA A 112 0.95 -0.11 8.84
N SER A 113 1.50 0.56 9.86
CA SER A 113 1.42 2.02 10.08
C SER A 113 2.03 2.91 9.00
N THR A 114 2.82 2.37 8.07
CA THR A 114 3.36 3.15 6.95
C THR A 114 2.57 2.98 5.65
N PHE A 115 1.51 2.16 5.69
CA PHE A 115 0.63 1.91 4.56
C PHE A 115 -0.62 2.78 4.65
N PHE A 116 -1.17 3.02 3.47
CA PHE A 116 -2.37 3.84 3.26
C PHE A 116 -3.40 3.09 2.44
N ILE A 117 -2.91 2.15 1.61
CA ILE A 117 -3.76 1.40 0.70
C ILE A 117 -3.59 -0.09 0.93
N ALA A 118 -4.72 -0.79 0.95
CA ALA A 118 -4.78 -2.25 0.82
C ALA A 118 -5.61 -2.61 -0.41
N VAL A 119 -5.21 -3.66 -1.12
CA VAL A 119 -5.92 -4.16 -2.30
C VAL A 119 -6.20 -5.64 -2.14
N LYS A 120 -7.41 -6.05 -2.52
CA LYS A 120 -7.85 -7.44 -2.49
C LYS A 120 -8.32 -7.92 -3.86
N ALA A 121 -7.64 -8.91 -4.43
CA ALA A 121 -8.14 -9.65 -5.57
C ALA A 121 -8.96 -10.84 -5.08
N ALA A 122 -10.07 -11.12 -5.76
CA ALA A 122 -10.95 -12.22 -5.43
C ALA A 122 -11.44 -12.93 -6.69
N THR A 123 -11.95 -14.15 -6.52
CA THR A 123 -12.77 -14.74 -7.57
C THR A 123 -14.17 -14.14 -7.52
N ARG A 124 -14.92 -14.23 -8.62
CA ARG A 124 -16.28 -13.71 -8.69
C ARG A 124 -17.19 -14.24 -7.58
N GLU A 125 -17.03 -15.51 -7.21
CA GLU A 125 -17.81 -16.16 -6.14
C GLU A 125 -17.45 -15.67 -4.74
N ARG A 126 -16.28 -15.02 -4.59
CA ARG A 126 -15.74 -14.52 -3.32
C ARG A 126 -15.77 -13.00 -3.23
N PHE A 127 -16.36 -12.31 -4.20
CA PHE A 127 -16.36 -10.86 -4.27
C PHE A 127 -16.91 -10.21 -2.99
N SER A 128 -18.04 -10.69 -2.48
CA SER A 128 -18.62 -10.18 -1.22
C SER A 128 -17.75 -10.48 0.02
N ARG A 129 -16.99 -11.57 0.02
CA ARG A 129 -16.06 -11.88 1.11
C ARG A 129 -14.83 -10.96 1.07
N ALA A 130 -14.41 -10.57 -0.13
CA ALA A 130 -13.30 -9.65 -0.33
C ALA A 130 -13.57 -8.28 0.32
N GLU A 131 -14.83 -7.86 0.37
CA GLU A 131 -15.27 -6.66 1.06
C GLU A 131 -14.94 -6.69 2.55
N SER A 132 -15.38 -7.73 3.27
CA SER A 132 -15.11 -7.86 4.71
C SER A 132 -13.61 -8.03 5.00
N GLU A 133 -12.89 -8.75 4.13
CA GLU A 133 -11.42 -8.89 4.26
C GLU A 133 -10.72 -7.53 4.07
N LEU A 134 -11.10 -6.76 3.05
CA LEU A 134 -10.54 -5.42 2.83
C LEU A 134 -10.86 -4.49 4.00
N LEU A 135 -12.11 -4.46 4.47
CA LEU A 135 -12.51 -3.62 5.60
C LEU A 135 -11.67 -3.93 6.84
N ALA A 136 -11.46 -5.21 7.15
CA ALA A 136 -10.60 -5.63 8.25
C ALA A 136 -9.15 -5.13 8.07
N TYR A 137 -8.60 -5.23 6.85
CA TYR A 137 -7.25 -4.75 6.56
C TYR A 137 -7.12 -3.24 6.75
N LEU A 138 -8.09 -2.47 6.23
CA LEU A 138 -8.12 -1.02 6.40
C LEU A 138 -8.23 -0.62 7.87
N ALA A 139 -9.12 -1.27 8.63
CA ALA A 139 -9.28 -1.00 10.05
C ALA A 139 -7.98 -1.26 10.84
N ILE A 140 -7.26 -2.34 10.51
CA ILE A 140 -5.96 -2.63 11.12
C ILE A 140 -4.93 -1.56 10.78
N VAL A 141 -4.79 -1.21 9.50
CA VAL A 141 -3.82 -0.20 9.04
C VAL A 141 -4.11 1.13 9.74
N ARG A 142 -5.37 1.59 9.74
CA ARG A 142 -5.78 2.82 10.42
C ARG A 142 -5.44 2.81 11.91
N GLU A 143 -5.78 1.74 12.62
CA GLU A 143 -5.50 1.64 14.05
C GLU A 143 -3.98 1.63 14.32
N GLN A 144 -3.18 1.00 13.46
CA GLN A 144 -1.72 1.08 13.57
C GLN A 144 -1.18 2.50 13.33
N ARG A 145 -1.73 3.22 12.35
CA ARG A 145 -1.38 4.64 12.09
C ARG A 145 -1.71 5.51 13.31
N ARG A 146 -2.90 5.32 13.88
CA ARG A 146 -3.36 6.02 15.08
C ARG A 146 -2.44 5.76 16.28
N ARG A 147 -2.09 4.49 16.54
CA ARG A 147 -1.14 4.11 17.60
C ARG A 147 0.27 4.66 17.37
N ALA A 148 0.67 4.84 16.12
CA ALA A 148 1.93 5.45 15.74
C ALA A 148 1.89 7.00 15.77
N GLY A 149 0.78 7.62 16.18
CA GLY A 149 0.65 9.07 16.27
C GLY A 149 0.69 9.78 14.91
N LYS A 150 0.25 9.13 13.85
CA LYS A 150 0.15 9.76 12.52
C LYS A 150 -0.93 10.83 12.52
N ALA A 151 -0.63 11.99 11.94
CA ALA A 151 -1.57 13.11 11.86
C ALA A 151 -2.78 12.77 10.97
N ASP A 152 -2.51 12.12 9.84
CA ASP A 152 -3.52 11.53 8.97
C ASP A 152 -3.58 10.01 9.20
N CYS A 153 -4.74 9.52 9.60
CA CYS A 153 -5.04 8.11 9.81
C CYS A 153 -6.00 7.54 8.75
N ALA A 154 -6.43 8.35 7.78
CA ALA A 154 -7.28 7.92 6.69
C ALA A 154 -6.59 6.85 5.85
N VAL A 155 -7.37 5.85 5.47
CA VAL A 155 -6.91 4.69 4.69
C VAL A 155 -7.92 4.38 3.61
N GLN A 156 -7.44 3.86 2.49
CA GLN A 156 -8.25 3.64 1.30
C GLN A 156 -7.92 2.28 0.68
N GLY A 157 -8.75 1.79 -0.20
CA GLY A 157 -8.50 0.50 -0.84
C GLY A 157 -9.55 0.16 -1.85
N PHE A 158 -9.35 -0.97 -2.51
CA PHE A 158 -10.36 -1.54 -3.37
C PHE A 158 -10.25 -3.04 -3.42
N PHE A 159 -11.35 -3.67 -3.78
CA PHE A 159 -11.40 -5.09 -4.07
C PHE A 159 -11.99 -5.33 -5.45
N THR A 160 -11.53 -6.41 -6.09
CA THR A 160 -11.88 -6.69 -7.48
C THR A 160 -11.86 -8.19 -7.81
N ASP A 161 -12.67 -8.59 -8.79
CA ASP A 161 -12.57 -9.89 -9.47
C ASP A 161 -11.95 -9.80 -10.88
N GLY A 162 -11.41 -8.62 -11.24
CA GLY A 162 -10.89 -8.28 -12.56
C GLY A 162 -11.91 -7.63 -13.49
N ASN A 163 -13.21 -7.82 -13.24
CA ASN A 163 -14.30 -7.20 -14.01
C ASN A 163 -15.12 -6.20 -13.17
N GLN A 164 -15.25 -6.46 -11.88
CA GLN A 164 -15.97 -5.65 -10.91
C GLN A 164 -14.97 -4.99 -9.96
N TYR A 165 -15.18 -3.72 -9.66
CA TYR A 165 -14.36 -2.95 -8.73
C TYR A 165 -15.25 -2.23 -7.75
N ARG A 166 -14.93 -2.31 -6.46
CA ARG A 166 -15.51 -1.44 -5.44
C ARG A 166 -14.39 -0.83 -4.62
N PHE A 167 -14.51 0.47 -4.39
CA PHE A 167 -13.55 1.26 -3.62
C PHE A 167 -14.11 1.52 -2.23
N MET A 168 -13.22 1.56 -1.24
CA MET A 168 -13.57 1.75 0.16
C MET A 168 -12.54 2.67 0.82
N SER A 169 -12.98 3.48 1.77
CA SER A 169 -12.10 4.28 2.62
C SER A 169 -12.61 4.30 4.05
N ILE A 170 -11.68 4.44 4.99
CA ILE A 170 -11.99 4.78 6.39
C ILE A 170 -11.36 6.14 6.66
N GLY A 171 -12.20 7.12 7.01
CA GLY A 171 -11.75 8.48 7.34
C GLY A 171 -11.03 8.59 8.67
N ASP A 172 -10.51 9.78 8.96
CA ASP A 172 -9.87 10.09 10.26
C ASP A 172 -10.84 9.96 11.44
N ASP A 173 -12.11 10.24 11.22
CA ASP A 173 -13.22 10.05 12.18
C ASP A 173 -13.61 8.58 12.38
N GLY A 174 -13.10 7.69 11.52
CA GLY A 174 -13.43 6.26 11.53
C GLY A 174 -14.67 5.91 10.72
N VAL A 175 -15.29 6.86 10.00
CA VAL A 175 -16.43 6.59 9.13
C VAL A 175 -15.97 5.81 7.91
N VAL A 176 -16.69 4.72 7.61
CA VAL A 176 -16.48 3.92 6.41
C VAL A 176 -17.29 4.51 5.27
N MET A 177 -16.64 4.73 4.13
CA MET A 177 -17.28 5.13 2.88
C MET A 177 -16.99 4.09 1.81
N GLU A 178 -17.99 3.79 1.00
CA GLU A 178 -17.91 2.81 -0.08
C GLU A 178 -18.45 3.43 -1.37
N SER A 179 -17.87 3.03 -2.50
CA SER A 179 -18.40 3.37 -3.81
C SER A 179 -19.48 2.38 -4.26
N ASP A 180 -20.23 2.76 -5.29
CA ASP A 180 -20.95 1.81 -6.13
C ASP A 180 -19.99 0.78 -6.75
N VAL A 181 -20.52 -0.36 -7.20
CA VAL A 181 -19.73 -1.35 -7.97
C VAL A 181 -19.56 -0.86 -9.39
N TYR A 182 -18.31 -0.76 -9.84
CA TYR A 182 -17.96 -0.42 -11.21
C TYR A 182 -17.71 -1.70 -12.02
N PHE A 183 -18.39 -1.82 -13.15
CA PHE A 183 -18.26 -2.94 -14.07
C PHE A 183 -17.44 -2.55 -15.29
N ILE A 184 -16.39 -3.32 -15.61
CA ILE A 184 -15.68 -3.23 -16.89
C ILE A 184 -16.50 -4.00 -17.93
N VAL A 185 -17.40 -3.28 -18.60
CA VAL A 185 -18.21 -3.82 -19.72
C VAL A 185 -17.58 -3.46 -21.06
N ARG A 186 -16.85 -2.33 -21.11
CA ARG A 186 -16.24 -1.78 -22.33
C ARG A 186 -14.80 -1.34 -22.04
N PRO A 187 -13.91 -1.33 -23.05
CA PRO A 187 -12.51 -0.94 -22.87
C PRO A 187 -12.28 0.46 -22.29
N ASP A 188 -13.19 1.40 -22.55
CA ASP A 188 -13.12 2.77 -22.02
C ASP A 188 -13.37 2.83 -20.50
N HIS A 189 -14.12 1.87 -19.93
CA HIS A 189 -14.36 1.82 -18.47
C HIS A 189 -13.06 1.56 -17.70
N THR A 190 -12.09 0.87 -18.31
CA THR A 190 -10.75 0.66 -17.77
C THR A 190 -10.05 1.98 -17.45
N LYS A 191 -10.29 3.03 -18.25
CA LYS A 191 -9.73 4.37 -18.00
C LYS A 191 -10.29 4.99 -16.72
N THR A 192 -11.58 4.79 -16.45
CA THR A 192 -12.22 5.26 -15.21
C THR A 192 -11.62 4.55 -13.99
N ILE A 193 -11.48 3.22 -14.05
CA ILE A 193 -10.85 2.44 -12.97
C ILE A 193 -9.39 2.88 -12.76
N PHE A 194 -8.64 3.04 -13.84
CA PHE A 194 -7.27 3.54 -13.79
C PHE A 194 -7.20 4.91 -13.08
N ASN A 195 -8.08 5.84 -13.43
CA ASN A 195 -8.12 7.16 -12.79
C ASN A 195 -8.44 7.07 -11.29
N PHE A 196 -9.35 6.18 -10.88
CA PHE A 196 -9.62 5.94 -9.45
C PHE A 196 -8.37 5.39 -8.74
N VAL A 197 -7.72 4.37 -9.30
CA VAL A 197 -6.51 3.79 -8.73
C VAL A 197 -5.40 4.83 -8.61
N ALA A 198 -5.16 5.62 -9.67
CA ALA A 198 -4.18 6.70 -9.65
C ALA A 198 -4.52 7.77 -8.60
N THR A 199 -5.79 8.15 -8.47
CA THR A 199 -6.22 9.15 -7.46
C THR A 199 -5.99 8.64 -6.04
N ILE A 200 -6.28 7.37 -5.76
CA ILE A 200 -6.07 6.79 -4.44
C ILE A 200 -4.56 6.70 -4.12
N LEU A 201 -3.74 6.26 -5.08
CA LEU A 201 -2.27 6.25 -4.93
C LEU A 201 -1.71 7.66 -4.71
N GLU A 202 -2.22 8.66 -5.44
CA GLU A 202 -1.82 10.07 -5.27
C GLU A 202 -2.19 10.60 -3.90
N SER A 203 -3.40 10.30 -3.41
CA SER A 203 -3.84 10.69 -2.07
C SER A 203 -2.93 10.08 -1.00
N ALA A 204 -2.55 8.81 -1.14
CA ALA A 204 -1.63 8.17 -0.20
C ALA A 204 -0.26 8.84 -0.16
N VAL A 205 0.21 9.33 -1.32
CA VAL A 205 1.48 10.05 -1.45
C VAL A 205 1.43 11.43 -0.79
N ARG A 206 0.32 12.16 -0.91
CA ARG A 206 0.18 13.49 -0.29
C ARG A 206 0.14 13.45 1.23
N ASN A 207 -0.19 12.28 1.79
CA ASN A 207 -0.42 12.09 3.22
C ASN A 207 0.76 11.38 3.92
N LEU A 208 1.91 11.27 3.24
CA LEU A 208 3.18 10.73 3.75
C LEU A 208 3.82 11.65 4.80
#